data_AF-A0A2E7UH14-F1
#
_entry.id   AF-A0A2E7UH14-F1
#
_cell.length_a   1.000
_cell.length_b   1.000
_cell.length_c   1.000
_cell.angle_alpha   90.00
_cell.angle_beta   90.00
_cell.angle_gamma   90.00
#
_symmetry.space_group_name_H-M   'P 1'
#
loop_
_entity.id
_entity.type
_entity.pdbx_description
1 polymer ?
#
loop_
_entity_poly.entity_id
_entity_poly.type
_entity_poly.pdbx_seq_one_letter_code
_entity_poly.pdbx_strand_id
1 'polypeptide(L)'
;MSDDLDSALWKAAWRFSDTRIQSLARKVIHAMQRMAASGIFGDDYRSKSVWDEYCHEAQEGPHPMLEAAFDQTVDPMIAWHIDQLDQSERQLLEIALADGAEEWGDIAVAVRKSLQGIAIDRDLSKFENC
;
A
#
# COMPACT_ATOMS: atom_id res chain seq x y z
N MET A 1 15.99 -31.64 11.13
CA MET A 1 17.20 -30.77 11.20
C MET A 1 17.34 -29.86 9.98
N SER A 2 17.31 -30.36 8.72
CA SER A 2 17.20 -29.48 7.53
C SER A 2 15.86 -28.74 7.52
N ASP A 3 14.76 -29.48 7.65
CA ASP A 3 13.40 -28.96 7.57
C ASP A 3 13.07 -27.88 8.63
N ASP A 4 13.69 -27.97 9.81
CA ASP A 4 13.49 -27.01 10.90
C ASP A 4 14.19 -25.67 10.61
N LEU A 5 15.38 -25.73 10.00
CA LEU A 5 16.12 -24.55 9.59
C LEU A 5 15.45 -23.89 8.39
N ASP A 6 15.01 -24.68 7.42
CA ASP A 6 14.30 -24.20 6.24
C ASP A 6 12.98 -23.51 6.64
N SER A 7 12.23 -24.10 7.58
CA SER A 7 11.01 -23.48 8.14
C SER A 7 11.30 -22.18 8.89
N ALA A 8 12.41 -22.10 9.64
CA ALA A 8 12.78 -20.90 10.39
C ALA A 8 13.23 -19.77 9.45
N LEU A 9 14.03 -20.08 8.43
CA LEU A 9 14.46 -19.15 7.40
C LEU A 9 13.26 -18.60 6.62
N TRP A 10 12.33 -19.48 6.25
CA TRP A 10 11.09 -19.08 5.60
C TRP A 10 10.28 -18.08 6.43
N LYS A 11 10.03 -18.39 7.70
CA LYS A 11 9.31 -17.47 8.61
C LYS A 11 10.04 -16.13 8.79
N ALA A 12 11.36 -16.15 8.82
CA ALA A 12 12.15 -14.93 8.93
C ALA A 12 12.04 -14.07 7.65
N ALA A 13 12.13 -14.69 6.48
CA ALA A 13 11.96 -14.02 5.19
C ALA A 13 10.55 -13.42 5.06
N TRP A 14 9.51 -14.18 5.42
CA TRP A 14 8.14 -13.68 5.38
C TRP A 14 7.91 -12.48 6.30
N ARG A 15 8.39 -12.54 7.56
CA ARG A 15 8.30 -11.43 8.52
C ARG A 15 9.06 -10.18 8.06
N PHE A 16 10.25 -10.38 7.47
CA PHE A 16 11.00 -9.30 6.86
C PHE A 16 10.19 -8.64 5.75
N SER A 17 9.64 -9.44 4.84
CA SER A 17 8.86 -8.95 3.71
C SER A 17 7.60 -8.21 4.15
N ASP A 18 6.82 -8.76 5.08
CA ASP A 18 5.65 -8.06 5.65
C ASP A 18 6.04 -6.70 6.25
N THR A 19 7.07 -6.67 7.10
CA THR A 19 7.57 -5.44 7.71
C THR A 19 8.00 -4.42 6.64
N ARG A 20 8.66 -4.89 5.58
CA ARG A 20 9.19 -4.02 4.54
C ARG A 20 8.09 -3.49 3.61
N ILE A 21 7.12 -4.32 3.25
CA ILE A 21 5.94 -3.92 2.49
C ILE A 21 5.14 -2.86 3.26
N GLN A 22 4.90 -3.07 4.56
CA GLN A 22 4.26 -2.04 5.40
C GLN A 22 5.08 -0.75 5.46
N SER A 23 6.41 -0.84 5.51
CA SER A 23 7.26 0.34 5.46
C SER A 23 7.14 1.08 4.13
N LEU A 24 7.04 0.38 3.00
CA LEU A 24 6.83 0.99 1.68
C LEU A 24 5.46 1.65 1.59
N ALA A 25 4.41 0.98 2.05
CA ALA A 25 3.06 1.54 2.13
C ALA A 25 3.04 2.84 2.95
N ARG A 26 3.68 2.86 4.14
CA ARG A 26 3.80 4.09 4.95
C ARG A 26 4.52 5.23 4.23
N LYS A 27 5.54 4.94 3.43
CA LYS A 27 6.23 5.96 2.63
C LYS A 27 5.32 6.54 1.54
N VAL A 28 4.56 5.68 0.85
CA VAL A 28 3.55 6.12 -0.13
C VAL A 28 2.45 6.95 0.54
N ILE A 29 1.98 6.56 1.73
CA ILE A 29 1.04 7.35 2.55
C ILE A 29 1.61 8.74 2.83
N HIS A 30 2.87 8.82 3.27
CA HIS A 30 3.50 10.11 3.51
C HIS A 30 3.64 10.96 2.26
N ALA A 31 3.85 10.36 1.08
CA ALA A 31 3.85 11.08 -0.19
C ALA A 31 2.44 11.63 -0.50
N MET A 32 1.40 10.81 -0.40
CA MET A 32 0.00 11.22 -0.64
C MET A 32 -0.48 12.30 0.34
N GLN A 33 -0.06 12.25 1.61
CA GLN A 33 -0.38 13.26 2.62
C GLN A 33 0.18 14.65 2.29
N ARG A 34 1.23 14.72 1.47
CA ARG A 34 1.88 15.99 1.06
C ARG A 34 1.28 16.57 -0.21
N MET A 35 0.40 15.83 -0.89
CA MET A 35 -0.33 16.30 -2.06
C MET A 35 -1.69 16.82 -1.60
N ALA A 36 -2.04 18.03 -2.05
CA ALA A 36 -3.37 18.57 -1.83
C ALA A 36 -4.42 17.63 -2.44
N ALA A 37 -5.60 17.56 -1.81
CA ALA A 37 -6.74 16.83 -2.36
C ALA A 37 -6.97 17.24 -3.83
N SER A 38 -7.23 16.26 -4.68
CA SER A 38 -7.48 16.44 -6.11
C SER A 38 -8.84 17.09 -6.39
N GLY A 39 -9.76 17.05 -5.42
CA GLY A 39 -11.14 17.51 -5.56
C GLY A 39 -12.02 16.49 -6.28
N ILE A 40 -11.59 15.23 -6.39
CA ILE A 40 -12.31 14.19 -7.15
C ILE A 40 -13.70 13.89 -6.58
N PHE A 41 -13.89 14.14 -5.28
CA PHE A 41 -15.17 14.04 -4.57
C PHE A 41 -15.90 15.39 -4.41
N GLY A 42 -15.41 16.45 -5.05
CA GLY A 42 -15.94 17.81 -4.89
C GLY A 42 -15.73 18.40 -3.48
N ASP A 43 -16.48 19.47 -3.17
CA ASP A 43 -16.45 20.14 -1.87
C ASP A 43 -17.28 19.40 -0.79
N ASP A 44 -17.95 18.31 -1.18
CA ASP A 44 -18.83 17.53 -0.30
C ASP A 44 -18.06 16.85 0.84
N TYR A 45 -16.75 16.65 0.65
CA TYR A 45 -15.86 16.06 1.65
C TYR A 45 -14.69 16.99 1.96
N ARG A 46 -14.39 17.16 3.25
CA ARG A 46 -13.27 17.99 3.73
C ARG A 46 -11.90 17.31 3.61
N SER A 47 -11.67 16.62 2.50
CA SER A 47 -10.39 16.00 2.18
C SER A 47 -9.32 17.07 2.05
N LYS A 48 -8.24 16.95 2.82
CA LYS A 48 -7.13 17.91 2.79
C LYS A 48 -6.00 17.43 1.89
N SER A 49 -5.93 16.12 1.69
CA SER A 49 -4.87 15.46 0.94
C SER A 49 -5.41 14.34 0.06
N VAL A 50 -4.61 13.93 -0.93
CA VAL A 50 -4.91 12.74 -1.75
C VAL A 50 -5.07 11.49 -0.88
N TRP A 51 -4.35 11.40 0.25
CA TRP A 51 -4.51 10.29 1.18
C TRP A 51 -5.90 10.26 1.83
N ASP A 52 -6.50 11.42 2.09
CA ASP A 52 -7.85 11.48 2.66
C ASP A 52 -8.90 11.03 1.64
N GLU A 53 -8.76 11.46 0.39
CA GLU A 53 -9.61 11.00 -0.73
C GLU A 53 -9.46 9.50 -0.97
N TYR A 54 -8.24 8.98 -0.94
CA TYR A 54 -7.97 7.55 -1.10
C TYR A 54 -8.59 6.72 0.03
N CYS A 55 -8.52 7.20 1.28
CA CYS A 55 -9.17 6.50 2.40
C CYS A 55 -10.68 6.49 2.29
N HIS A 56 -11.27 7.60 1.85
CA HIS A 56 -12.70 7.68 1.60
C HIS A 56 -13.12 6.68 0.51
N GLU A 57 -12.42 6.64 -0.63
CA GLU A 57 -12.70 5.66 -1.68
C GLU A 57 -12.50 4.21 -1.21
N ALA A 58 -11.50 3.94 -0.38
CA ALA A 58 -11.26 2.58 0.12
C ALA A 58 -12.36 2.10 1.08
N GLN A 59 -13.04 3.02 1.79
CA GLN A 59 -14.09 2.69 2.78
C GLN A 59 -15.50 2.71 2.17
N GLU A 60 -15.77 3.66 1.28
CA GLU A 60 -17.09 3.87 0.67
C GLU A 60 -17.19 3.31 -0.76
N GLY A 61 -16.05 2.98 -1.37
CA GLY A 61 -15.96 2.32 -2.67
C GLY A 61 -15.86 0.79 -2.59
N PRO A 62 -15.58 0.10 -3.71
CA PRO A 62 -14.97 0.66 -4.91
C PRO A 62 -15.96 1.20 -5.95
N HIS A 63 -15.70 2.42 -6.40
CA HIS A 63 -16.27 3.02 -7.61
C HIS A 63 -15.30 2.81 -8.78
N PRO A 64 -15.64 1.99 -9.80
CA PRO A 64 -14.69 1.64 -10.88
C PRO A 64 -14.08 2.82 -11.64
N MET A 65 -14.78 3.97 -11.70
CA MET A 65 -14.26 5.18 -12.33
C MET A 65 -13.17 5.88 -11.51
N LEU A 66 -13.23 5.76 -10.19
CA LEU A 66 -12.28 6.37 -9.25
C LEU A 66 -11.05 5.49 -9.06
N GLU A 67 -11.22 4.16 -9.14
CA GLU A 67 -10.14 3.18 -9.14
C GLU A 67 -9.07 3.52 -10.19
N ALA A 68 -9.47 3.73 -11.45
CA ALA A 68 -8.55 4.08 -12.53
C ALA A 68 -7.81 5.42 -12.31
N ALA A 69 -8.43 6.38 -11.61
CA ALA A 69 -7.80 7.66 -11.28
C ALA A 69 -6.76 7.50 -10.16
N PHE A 70 -7.07 6.68 -9.15
CA PHE A 70 -6.12 6.35 -8.09
C PHE A 70 -4.99 5.46 -8.57
N ASP A 71 -5.20 4.58 -9.55
CA ASP A 71 -4.11 3.81 -10.18
C ASP A 71 -3.09 4.75 -10.83
N GLN A 72 -3.56 5.71 -11.63
CA GLN A 72 -2.69 6.70 -12.27
C GLN A 72 -1.95 7.62 -11.29
N THR A 73 -2.47 7.78 -10.07
CA THR A 73 -1.88 8.67 -9.05
C THR A 73 -0.95 7.90 -8.11
N VAL A 74 -1.39 6.76 -7.59
CA VAL A 74 -0.73 6.01 -6.53
C VAL A 74 0.31 5.05 -7.09
N ASP A 75 0.07 4.41 -8.24
CA ASP A 75 1.00 3.41 -8.79
C ASP A 75 2.37 4.00 -9.15
N PRO A 76 2.49 5.22 -9.70
CA PRO A 76 3.79 5.85 -9.89
C PRO A 76 4.55 6.09 -8.57
N MET A 77 3.85 6.36 -7.45
CA MET A 77 4.49 6.52 -6.15
C MET A 77 5.00 5.19 -5.60
N ILE A 78 4.20 4.13 -5.76
CA ILE A 78 4.60 2.76 -5.41
C ILE A 78 5.85 2.38 -6.21
N ALA A 79 5.81 2.56 -7.54
CA ALA A 79 6.92 2.27 -8.42
C ALA A 79 8.19 3.05 -8.02
N TRP A 80 8.06 4.36 -7.75
CA TRP A 80 9.18 5.18 -7.30
C TRP A 80 9.84 4.62 -6.04
N HIS A 81 9.06 4.21 -5.04
CA HIS A 81 9.60 3.66 -3.80
C HIS A 81 10.20 2.27 -3.97
N ILE A 82 9.68 1.45 -4.88
CA ILE A 82 10.24 0.14 -5.25
C ILE A 82 11.58 0.32 -5.98
N ASP A 83 11.69 1.30 -6.87
CA ASP A 83 12.94 1.59 -7.60
C ASP A 83 14.07 2.10 -6.71
N GLN A 84 13.76 2.61 -5.51
CA GLN A 84 14.75 2.99 -4.50
C GLN A 84 15.23 1.84 -3.62
N LEU A 85 14.68 0.63 -3.77
CA LEU A 85 15.16 -0.54 -3.06
C LEU A 85 16.54 -0.94 -3.59
N ASP A 86 17.44 -1.35 -2.70
CA ASP A 86 18.65 -1.99 -3.15
C ASP A 86 18.32 -3.37 -3.79
N GLN A 87 19.22 -3.84 -4.64
CA GLN A 87 19.00 -5.06 -5.41
C GLN A 87 18.79 -6.28 -4.50
N SER A 88 19.49 -6.38 -3.37
CA SER A 88 19.39 -7.52 -2.46
C SER A 88 18.06 -7.53 -1.73
N GLU A 89 17.59 -6.36 -1.30
CA GLU A 89 16.26 -6.20 -0.70
C GLU A 89 15.15 -6.55 -1.69
N ARG A 90 15.25 -6.09 -2.94
CA ARG A 90 14.29 -6.43 -3.99
C ARG A 90 14.22 -7.94 -4.25
N GLN A 91 15.37 -8.59 -4.36
CA GLN A 91 15.42 -10.06 -4.55
C GLN A 91 14.81 -10.83 -3.39
N LEU A 92 15.08 -10.41 -2.15
CA LEU A 92 14.52 -11.06 -0.97
C LEU A 92 12.99 -10.94 -0.92
N LEU A 93 12.46 -9.76 -1.28
CA LEU A 93 11.02 -9.55 -1.41
C LEU A 93 10.41 -10.41 -2.52
N GLU A 94 11.02 -10.45 -3.71
CA GLU A 94 10.57 -11.27 -4.82
C GLU A 94 10.52 -12.77 -4.45
N ILE A 95 11.54 -13.28 -3.77
CA ILE A 95 11.58 -14.68 -3.30
C ILE A 95 10.46 -14.95 -2.28
N ALA A 96 10.31 -14.08 -1.29
CA ALA A 96 9.31 -14.25 -0.23
C ALA A 96 7.86 -14.15 -0.77
N LEU A 97 7.64 -13.31 -1.78
CA LEU A 97 6.32 -13.16 -2.42
C LEU A 97 6.03 -14.27 -3.43
N ALA A 98 7.04 -14.78 -4.15
CA ALA A 98 6.89 -15.86 -5.13
C ALA A 98 6.38 -17.17 -4.50
N ASP A 99 6.78 -17.45 -3.25
CA ASP A 99 6.34 -18.65 -2.53
C ASP A 99 5.03 -18.42 -1.74
N GLY A 100 4.55 -17.16 -1.66
CA GLY A 100 3.19 -16.78 -1.25
C GLY A 100 2.27 -16.34 -2.41
N ALA A 101 2.65 -16.64 -3.65
CA ALA A 101 2.21 -15.92 -4.86
C ALA A 101 0.72 -16.02 -5.22
N GLU A 102 -0.04 -16.97 -4.67
CA GLU A 102 -1.49 -17.01 -4.90
C GLU A 102 -2.22 -15.81 -4.30
N GLU A 103 -1.67 -15.20 -3.25
CA GLU A 103 -2.37 -14.14 -2.51
C GLU A 103 -1.76 -12.74 -2.73
N TRP A 104 -0.47 -12.59 -3.05
CA TRP A 104 0.17 -11.26 -2.99
C TRP A 104 0.64 -10.68 -4.34
N GLY A 105 0.79 -11.47 -5.40
CA GLY A 105 1.30 -10.99 -6.68
C GLY A 105 2.75 -10.50 -6.60
N ASP A 106 3.08 -9.42 -7.30
CA ASP A 106 4.41 -8.77 -7.22
C ASP A 106 4.52 -7.78 -6.05
N ILE A 107 5.71 -7.16 -5.89
CA ILE A 107 5.96 -6.17 -4.81
C ILE A 107 4.94 -5.02 -4.88
N ALA A 108 4.58 -4.55 -6.07
CA ALA A 108 3.66 -3.42 -6.23
C ALA A 108 2.24 -3.80 -5.77
N VAL A 109 1.77 -4.99 -6.14
CA VAL A 109 0.49 -5.53 -5.67
C VAL A 109 0.49 -5.68 -4.15
N ALA A 110 1.57 -6.21 -3.57
CA ALA A 110 1.68 -6.34 -2.12
C ALA A 110 1.65 -5.00 -1.38
N VAL A 111 2.35 -3.98 -1.91
CA VAL A 111 2.29 -2.61 -1.38
C VAL A 111 0.89 -2.03 -1.53
N ARG A 112 0.22 -2.21 -2.67
CA ARG A 112 -1.15 -1.74 -2.91
C ARG A 112 -2.15 -2.36 -1.94
N LYS A 113 -2.06 -3.66 -1.69
CA LYS A 113 -2.90 -4.35 -0.69
C LYS A 113 -2.66 -3.84 0.72
N SER A 114 -1.39 -3.64 1.10
CA SER A 114 -1.05 -3.06 2.40
C SER A 114 -1.59 -1.63 2.55
N LEU A 115 -1.50 -0.81 1.49
CA LEU A 115 -2.09 0.54 1.45
C LEU A 115 -3.60 0.51 1.64
N GLN A 116 -4.30 -0.36 0.91
CA GLN A 116 -5.75 -0.49 1.00
C GLN A 116 -6.19 -0.96 2.40
N GLY A 117 -5.49 -1.93 3.00
CA GLY A 117 -5.77 -2.36 4.37
C GLY A 117 -5.63 -1.21 5.38
N ILE A 118 -4.54 -0.44 5.31
CA ILE A 118 -4.33 0.72 6.17
C ILE A 118 -5.40 1.81 5.93
N ALA A 119 -5.86 1.97 4.69
CA ALA A 119 -6.89 2.93 4.33
C ALA A 119 -8.27 2.54 4.89
N ILE A 120 -8.65 1.26 4.81
CA ILE A 120 -9.91 0.71 5.35
C ILE A 120 -9.97 0.87 6.87
N ASP A 121 -8.87 0.61 7.57
CA ASP A 121 -8.80 0.70 9.04
C ASP A 121 -8.70 2.14 9.56
N ARG A 122 -8.64 3.14 8.68
CA ARG A 122 -8.43 4.53 9.09
C ARG A 122 -9.69 5.12 9.69
N ASP A 123 -9.57 5.69 10.90
CA ASP A 123 -10.62 6.51 11.47
C ASP A 123 -10.82 7.82 10.68
N LEU A 124 -11.96 7.91 9.98
CA LEU A 124 -12.40 9.08 9.22
C LEU A 124 -13.37 9.99 9.99
N SER A 125 -13.78 9.65 11.21
CA SER A 125 -14.77 10.42 12.00
C SER A 125 -14.38 11.90 12.21
N LYS A 126 -13.07 12.18 12.19
CA LYS A 126 -12.50 13.53 12.26
C LYS A 126 -12.80 14.41 11.02
N PHE A 127 -13.29 13.83 9.93
CA PHE A 127 -13.63 14.51 8.69
C PHE A 127 -15.14 14.68 8.48
N GLU A 128 -15.97 14.00 9.29
CA GLU A 128 -17.43 13.91 9.11
C GLU A 128 -18.24 14.98 9.87
N ASN A 129 -17.62 15.85 10.68
CA ASN A 129 -18.36 16.81 11.50
C ASN A 129 -17.93 18.27 11.25
N CYS A 130 -18.71 19.00 10.43
CA CYS A 130 -19.39 20.27 10.78
C CYS A 130 -20.13 20.83 9.57
#